data_AF-A0A916RD11-F1
#
_entry.id   AF-A0A916RD11-F1
#
_cell.length_a   1.000
_cell.length_b   1.000
_cell.length_c   1.000
_cell.angle_alpha   90.00
_cell.angle_beta   90.00
_cell.angle_gamma   90.00
#
_symmetry.space_group_name_H-M   'P 1'
#
loop_
_entity.id
_entity.type
_entity.pdbx_description
1 polymer ?
#
loop_
_entity_poly.entity_id
_entity_poly.type
_entity_poly.pdbx_seq_one_letter_code
_entity_poly.pdbx_strand_id
1 'polypeptide(L)' 'MVAAQIFNQNKGNEIRKIYGVITTGTAWQFLELEAQTLVLDLEEYSIKNLPQILGILTSFVS' A
#
# COMPACT_ATOMS: atom_id res chain seq x y z
N MET A 1 -0.46 6.81 -5.60
CA MET A 1 0.93 6.37 -5.33
C MET A 1 1.95 7.03 -6.26
N VAL A 2 1.72 7.10 -7.57
CA VAL A 2 2.63 7.83 -8.52
C VAL A 2 2.91 9.27 -8.08
N ALA A 3 1.88 10.03 -7.69
CA ALA A 3 2.08 11.39 -7.18
C ALA A 3 2.96 11.44 -5.91
N ALA A 4 2.84 10.45 -5.01
CA ALA A 4 3.68 10.35 -3.82
C ALA A 4 5.13 10.01 -4.20
N GLN A 5 5.34 9.15 -5.20
CA GLN A 5 6.67 8.84 -5.73
C GLN A 5 7.35 10.08 -6.30
N ILE A 6 6.65 10.83 -7.16
CA ILE A 6 7.15 12.09 -7.74
C ILE A 6 7.44 13.10 -6.62
N PHE A 7 6.55 13.22 -5.64
CA PHE A 7 6.76 14.11 -4.49
C PHE A 7 8.03 13.73 -3.70
N ASN A 8 8.22 12.44 -3.40
CA ASN A 8 9.39 11.96 -2.67
C ASN A 8 10.68 12.21 -3.44
N GLN A 9 10.70 11.89 -4.74
CA GLN A 9 11.83 12.17 -5.64
C GLN A 9 12.17 13.67 -5.66
N ASN A 10 11.17 14.54 -5.81
CA ASN A 10 11.36 15.99 -5.81
C ASN A 10 11.85 16.54 -4.45
N LYS A 11 11.62 15.82 -3.36
CA LYS A 11 12.13 16.15 -2.02
C LYS A 11 13.49 15.52 -1.70
N GLY A 12 14.06 14.75 -2.62
CA GLY A 12 15.30 14.01 -2.37
C GLY A 12 15.12 12.85 -1.38
N ASN A 13 13.89 12.40 -1.16
CA ASN A 13 13.59 11.24 -0.32
C ASN A 13 13.66 9.97 -1.18
N GLU A 14 14.70 9.17 -0.98
CA GLU A 14 14.91 7.90 -1.69
C GLU A 14 14.01 6.76 -1.16
N ILE A 15 12.70 6.95 -1.29
CA ILE A 15 11.71 5.94 -0.93
C ILE A 15 11.53 4.99 -2.12
N ARG A 16 12.15 3.82 -2.02
CA ARG A 16 12.13 2.78 -3.08
C ARG A 16 10.75 2.16 -3.28
N LYS A 17 10.07 1.84 -2.17
CA LYS A 17 8.76 1.19 -2.15
C LYS A 17 7.71 2.09 -1.54
N ILE A 18 6.57 2.20 -2.21
CA ILE A 18 5.38 2.87 -1.69
C ILE A 18 4.31 1.82 -1.54
N TYR A 19 3.78 1.68 -0.33
CA TYR A 19 2.62 0.83 -0.05
C TYR A 19 1.34 1.66 -0.12
N GLY A 20 0.26 1.06 -0.60
CA GLY A 20 -1.04 1.69 -0.75
C GLY A 20 -2.17 0.74 -0.41
N VAL A 21 -3.32 1.33 -0.12
CA VAL A 21 -4.56 0.62 0.20
C VAL A 21 -5.69 1.26 -0.60
N ILE A 22 -6.52 0.44 -1.23
CA ILE A 22 -7.80 0.84 -1.82
C ILE A 22 -8.89 0.34 -0.88
N THR A 23 -9.82 1.20 -0.48
CA THR A 23 -10.90 0.80 0.42
C THR A 23 -12.20 1.55 0.16
N THR A 24 -13.32 0.87 0.38
CA THR A 24 -14.68 1.45 0.48
C THR A 24 -15.11 1.69 1.93
N GLY A 25 -14.21 1.45 2.90
CA GLY A 25 -14.49 1.38 4.33
C GLY A 25 -14.82 -0.03 4.82
N THR A 26 -15.42 -0.88 3.97
CA THR A 26 -15.81 -2.26 4.32
C THR A 26 -15.00 -3.33 3.61
N ALA A 27 -14.48 -3.04 2.41
CA ALA A 27 -13.54 -3.87 1.66
C ALA A 27 -12.19 -3.16 1.54
N TRP A 28 -11.10 -3.92 1.63
CA TRP A 28 -9.72 -3.44 1.63
C TRP A 28 -8.88 -4.27 0.66
N GLN A 29 -8.11 -3.61 -0.20
CA GLN A 29 -7.12 -4.23 -1.08
C GLN A 29 -5.79 -3.51 -0.95
N PHE A 30 -4.71 -4.26 -1.10
CA PHE A 30 -3.36 -3.78 -0.83
C PHE A 30 -2.50 -3.80 -2.09
N LEU A 31 -1.58 -2.83 -2.19
CA LEU A 31 -0.72 -2.67 -3.35
C LEU A 31 0.65 -2.08 -2.98
N GLU A 32 1.65 -2.44 -3.77
CA GLU A 32 3.01 -1.92 -3.68
C GLU A 32 3.44 -1.33 -5.03
N LEU A 33 4.03 -0.13 -5.01
CA LEU A 33 4.68 0.48 -6.17
C LEU A 33 6.18 0.57 -5.91
N GLU A 34 6.96 -0.05 -6.79
CA GLU A 34 8.41 0.08 -6.84
C GLU A 34 8.84 0.44 -8.26
N ALA A 35 9.57 1.56 -8.40
CA ALA A 35 9.92 2.15 -9.69
C ALA A 35 8.70 2.31 -10.64
N GLN A 36 8.54 1.44 -11.62
CA GLN A 36 7.43 1.44 -12.58
C GLN A 36 6.57 0.17 -12.48
N THR A 37 6.79 -0.65 -11.45
CA THR A 37 6.09 -1.91 -11.23
C THR A 37 5.09 -1.76 -10.11
N LEU A 38 3.83 -2.02 -10.43
CA LEU A 38 2.73 -2.06 -9.47
C LEU A 38 2.35 -3.52 -9.19
N VAL A 39 2.44 -3.94 -7.94
CA VAL A 39 1.98 -5.25 -7.48
C VAL A 39 0.67 -5.03 -6.73
N LEU A 40 -0.36 -5.78 -7.11
CA LEU A 40 -1.65 -5.78 -6.42
C LEU A 40 -1.89 -7.15 -5.79
N ASP A 41 -2.36 -7.13 -4.55
CA ASP A 41 -3.07 -8.26 -3.99
C ASP A 41 -4.51 -8.26 -4.54
N LEU A 42 -4.90 -9.37 -5.18
CA LEU A 42 -6.21 -9.50 -5.80
C LEU A 42 -7.31 -9.86 -4.79
N GLU A 43 -6.94 -10.29 -3.58
CA GLU A 43 -7.87 -10.62 -2.52
C GLU A 43 -8.52 -9.35 -1.93
N GLU A 44 -9.84 -9.36 -1.73
CA GLU A 44 -10.55 -8.31 -0.99
C GLU A 44 -10.75 -8.72 0.47
N TYR A 45 -10.17 -7.94 1.38
CA TYR A 45 -10.26 -8.18 2.81
C TYR A 45 -11.43 -7.39 3.42
N SER A 46 -12.35 -8.09 4.09
CA SER A 46 -13.44 -7.43 4.82
C SER A 46 -12.94 -6.80 6.12
N ILE A 47 -13.41 -5.59 6.44
CA ILE A 47 -13.15 -4.90 7.71
C ILE A 47 -13.55 -5.73 8.94
N LYS A 48 -14.43 -6.73 8.77
CA LYS A 48 -14.80 -7.68 9.83
C LYS A 48 -13.62 -8.49 10.35
N ASN A 49 -12.60 -8.75 9.52
CA ASN A 49 -11.38 -9.42 9.93
C ASN A 49 -10.24 -8.42 10.19
N LEU A 50 -10.46 -7.55 11.18
CA LEU A 50 -9.50 -6.52 11.55
C LEU A 50 -8.09 -7.06 11.85
N PRO A 51 -7.90 -8.21 12.54
CA PRO A 51 -6.56 -8.75 12.77
C PRO A 51 -5.77 -9.01 11.48
N GLN A 52 -6.44 -9.47 10.41
CA GLN A 52 -5.79 -9.72 9.13
C GLN A 52 -5.34 -8.42 8.46
N ILE A 53 -6.21 -7.41 8.43
CA ILE A 53 -5.90 -6.07 7.89
C ILE A 53 -4.71 -5.45 8.65
N LEU A 54 -4.72 -5.52 9.98
CA LEU A 54 -3.61 -5.01 10.80
C LEU A 54 -2.32 -5.81 10.60
N GLY A 55 -2.42 -7.13 10.40
CA GLY A 55 -1.27 -7.98 10.05
C GLY A 55 -0.62 -7.56 8.73
N ILE A 56 -1.42 -7.24 7.71
CA ILE A 56 -0.91 -6.76 6.42
C ILE A 56 -0.28 -5.36 6.57
N LEU A 57 -0.92 -4.44 7.30
CA LEU A 57 -0.37 -3.09 7.49
C LEU A 57 0.95 -3.11 8.29
N THR A 58 1.06 -3.99 9.29
CA THR A 58 2.28 -4.12 10.09
C THR A 58 3.42 -4.76 9.32
N SER A 59 3.14 -5.63 8.34
CA SER A 59 4.19 -6.23 7.49
C SER A 59 4.88 -5.23 6.56
N PHE A 60 4.30 -4.04 6.32
CA PHE A 60 4.94 -2.98 5.53
C PHE A 60 6.03 -2.21 6.28
N VAL A 61 6.04 -2.29 7.62
CA VAL A 61 6.95 -1.52 8.48
C VAL A 61 7.86 -2.41 9.33
N SER A 62 7.63 -3.72 9.32
CA SER A 62 8.41 -4.72 10.08
C SER A 62 9.56 -5.25 9.23
#